data_AF-A0A511TFN4-F1
#
_entry.id   AF-A0A511TFN4-F1
#
_cell.length_a   1.000
_cell.length_b   1.000
_cell.length_c   1.000
_cell.angle_alpha   90.00
_cell.angle_beta   90.00
_cell.angle_gamma   90.00
#
_symmetry.space_group_name_H-M   'P 1'
#
loop_
_entity.id
_entity.type
_entity.pdbx_description
1 polymer ?
#
loop_
_entity_poly.entity_id
_entity_poly.type
_entity_poly.pdbx_seq_one_letter_code
_entity_poly.pdbx_strand_id
1 'polypeptide(L)'
;MSPTWLMEEGARALTVWLAQGVWQASLVALLAAAALWLLRGRSARLRYAVGCLALAALVLAPVGSLLLSSPEAAKGDAASGAVEVAPSGLEASRTEAPPAGERVFVPQAAVSGDVLGQWPLALGGLWLLGACVGLARLFVSGWRTSRRLVRPATPVSSALSLTVSRVSERLGLRRPVRTLESPLAPSPLVLGVVRPVLVLPQGVGERLSSAQLESVLAHELAHVRRHDTAVNLLQCLVETLFFFHPAARWLSAQVRLEREHCCDDVAVGFCGNVRLYSGALLGLEELRQSGPALVLGAGSHPLAARVRRLLGRTPVEAPRGSGWARRVASVMGVLAISCVAWAWEAPASAPRAGKGMLAAGMCSRPVYPKDFTAIATHVNGDRTLRHRLFVSRCGRIRLEDATGASVYTLLFDVGTGESAMMNAREHTYETHWGEKEPGLPLHLPGGCSSQGPGCERQAEEAVAGRRAQRWHRVHSAHDTVTRWMDLELGYPIREESELFGTLTLSDIRLVEHGATLFTLPSDYRAATAP
;
A
#
# COMPACT_ATOMS: atom_id res chain seq x y z
N MET A 1 11.74 -17.01 -17.32
CA MET A 1 10.86 -16.67 -16.18
C MET A 1 10.49 -17.97 -15.50
N SER A 2 10.93 -18.19 -14.26
CA SER A 2 10.57 -19.40 -13.52
C SER A 2 9.10 -19.34 -13.08
N PRO A 3 8.37 -20.46 -13.05
CA PRO A 3 6.97 -20.50 -12.59
C PRO A 3 6.80 -20.03 -11.13
N THR A 4 7.86 -20.12 -10.32
CA THR A 4 7.87 -19.63 -8.93
C THR A 4 7.77 -18.11 -8.83
N TRP A 5 8.39 -17.38 -9.76
CA TRP A 5 8.37 -15.92 -9.78
C TRP A 5 6.97 -15.35 -10.08
N LEU A 6 6.26 -15.95 -11.05
CA LEU A 6 4.87 -15.56 -11.38
C LEU A 6 3.91 -15.80 -10.20
N MET A 7 4.12 -16.87 -9.43
CA MET A 7 3.29 -17.19 -8.26
C MET A 7 3.55 -16.22 -7.12
N GLU A 8 4.80 -15.83 -6.86
CA GLU A 8 5.15 -14.88 -5.81
C GLU A 8 4.65 -13.47 -6.12
N GLU A 9 4.82 -12.98 -7.35
CA GLU A 9 4.29 -11.68 -7.76
C GLU A 9 2.76 -11.64 -7.74
N GLY A 10 2.11 -12.69 -8.22
CA GLY A 10 0.66 -12.81 -8.18
C GLY A 10 0.11 -12.79 -6.75
N ALA A 11 0.76 -13.47 -5.81
CA ALA A 11 0.37 -13.48 -4.40
C ALA A 11 0.60 -12.12 -3.72
N ARG A 12 1.69 -11.43 -4.04
CA ARG A 12 1.94 -10.06 -3.55
C ARG A 12 0.90 -9.07 -4.10
N ALA A 13 0.60 -9.12 -5.39
CA ALA A 13 -0.43 -8.28 -6.00
C ALA A 13 -1.82 -8.55 -5.39
N LEU A 14 -2.16 -9.82 -5.15
CA LEU A 14 -3.43 -10.21 -4.53
C LEU A 14 -3.53 -9.71 -3.09
N THR A 15 -2.46 -9.77 -2.31
CA THR A 15 -2.48 -9.30 -0.92
C THR A 15 -2.55 -7.79 -0.80
N VAL A 16 -1.87 -7.06 -1.70
CA VAL A 16 -2.05 -5.61 -1.84
C VAL A 16 -3.50 -5.29 -2.22
N TRP A 17 -4.07 -6.01 -3.20
CA TRP A 17 -5.47 -5.84 -3.58
C TRP A 17 -6.44 -6.10 -2.42
N LEU A 18 -6.19 -7.12 -1.59
CA LEU A 18 -6.99 -7.39 -0.40
C LEU A 18 -6.86 -6.28 0.64
N ALA A 19 -5.65 -5.78 0.89
CA ALA A 19 -5.41 -4.69 1.83
C ALA A 19 -6.13 -3.40 1.38
N GLN A 20 -6.00 -3.05 0.09
CA GLN A 20 -6.71 -1.92 -0.51
C GLN A 20 -8.22 -2.12 -0.46
N GLY A 21 -8.68 -3.33 -0.77
CA GLY A 21 -10.08 -3.70 -0.76
C GLY A 21 -10.75 -3.52 0.59
N VAL A 22 -10.05 -3.76 1.70
CA VAL A 22 -10.62 -3.61 3.05
C VAL A 22 -10.98 -2.15 3.35
N TRP A 23 -10.05 -1.22 3.18
CA TRP A 23 -10.30 0.18 3.53
C TRP A 23 -11.21 0.86 2.51
N GLN A 24 -11.05 0.55 1.21
CA GLN A 24 -11.90 1.08 0.15
C GLN A 24 -13.35 0.61 0.30
N ALA A 25 -13.57 -0.69 0.57
CA ALA A 25 -14.92 -1.22 0.80
C ALA A 25 -15.61 -0.56 2.00
N SER A 26 -14.83 -0.30 3.03
CA SER A 26 -15.27 0.37 4.26
C SER A 26 -15.67 1.81 4.00
N LEU A 27 -14.84 2.57 3.29
CA LEU A 27 -15.14 3.95 2.90
C LEU A 27 -16.39 4.02 2.01
N VAL A 28 -16.48 3.16 0.98
CA VAL A 28 -17.65 3.08 0.09
C VAL A 28 -18.92 2.78 0.89
N ALA A 29 -18.87 1.83 1.83
CA ALA A 29 -20.02 1.50 2.65
C ALA A 29 -20.44 2.65 3.59
N LEU A 30 -19.49 3.40 4.14
CA LEU A 30 -19.77 4.58 4.99
C LEU A 30 -20.42 5.71 4.18
N LEU A 31 -19.87 6.01 3.00
CA LEU A 31 -20.44 7.00 2.09
C LEU A 31 -21.84 6.59 1.64
N ALA A 32 -22.04 5.31 1.31
CA ALA A 32 -23.35 4.77 0.98
C ALA A 32 -24.33 4.88 2.15
N ALA A 33 -23.90 4.60 3.39
CA ALA A 33 -24.74 4.74 4.57
C ALA A 33 -25.15 6.20 4.82
N ALA A 34 -24.22 7.14 4.71
CA ALA A 34 -24.51 8.57 4.81
C ALA A 34 -25.49 9.02 3.71
N ALA A 35 -25.24 8.61 2.46
CA ALA A 35 -26.13 8.93 1.33
C ALA A 35 -27.54 8.35 1.53
N LEU A 36 -27.66 7.08 1.92
CA LEU A 36 -28.95 6.43 2.19
C LEU A 36 -29.70 7.10 3.35
N TRP A 37 -28.99 7.55 4.38
CA TRP A 37 -29.57 8.30 5.50
C TRP A 37 -30.09 9.67 5.05
N LEU A 38 -29.31 10.43 4.28
CA LEU A 38 -29.74 11.71 3.71
C LEU A 38 -30.95 11.55 2.78
N LEU A 39 -30.97 10.45 2.04
CA LEU A 39 -32.03 10.12 1.09
C LEU A 39 -33.20 9.36 1.70
N ARG A 40 -33.28 9.20 3.03
CA ARG A 40 -34.33 8.42 3.72
C ARG A 40 -35.76 8.87 3.41
N GLY A 41 -35.96 10.15 3.09
CA GLY A 41 -37.24 10.71 2.68
C GLY A 41 -37.49 10.74 1.17
N ARG A 42 -36.54 10.26 0.36
CA ARG A 42 -36.64 10.22 -1.11
C ARG A 42 -37.16 8.86 -1.58
N SER A 43 -37.49 8.76 -2.87
CA SER A 43 -38.05 7.55 -3.48
C SER A 43 -37.12 6.34 -3.30
N ALA A 44 -37.70 5.13 -3.20
CA ALA A 44 -36.94 3.87 -3.14
C ALA A 44 -36.02 3.71 -4.35
N ARG A 45 -36.46 4.17 -5.53
CA ARG A 45 -35.66 4.12 -6.76
C ARG A 45 -34.32 4.85 -6.64
N LEU A 46 -34.30 6.03 -6.02
CA LEU A 46 -33.06 6.79 -5.85
C LEU A 46 -32.13 6.09 -4.85
N ARG A 47 -32.68 5.61 -3.73
CA ARG A 47 -31.91 4.85 -2.72
C ARG A 47 -31.33 3.57 -3.31
N TYR A 48 -32.12 2.86 -4.12
CA TYR A 48 -31.66 1.69 -4.88
C TYR A 48 -30.53 2.03 -5.84
N ALA A 49 -30.66 3.11 -6.63
CA ALA A 49 -29.62 3.54 -7.57
C ALA A 49 -28.29 3.86 -6.87
N VAL A 50 -28.34 4.59 -5.75
CA VAL A 50 -27.16 4.86 -4.92
C VAL A 50 -26.53 3.57 -4.41
N GLY A 51 -27.35 2.62 -3.95
CA GLY A 51 -26.86 1.32 -3.51
C GLY A 51 -26.20 0.51 -4.64
N CYS A 52 -26.76 0.52 -5.86
CA CYS A 52 -26.15 -0.12 -7.03
C CYS A 52 -24.82 0.53 -7.42
N LEU A 53 -24.73 1.86 -7.39
CA LEU A 53 -23.49 2.59 -7.65
C LEU A 53 -22.43 2.25 -6.61
N ALA A 54 -22.81 2.16 -5.33
CA ALA A 54 -21.90 1.76 -4.26
C ALA A 54 -21.41 0.30 -4.43
N LEU A 55 -22.26 -0.63 -4.85
CA LEU A 55 -21.84 -2.01 -5.17
C LEU A 55 -20.86 -2.05 -6.33
N ALA A 56 -21.10 -1.25 -7.39
CA ALA A 56 -20.17 -1.15 -8.50
C ALA A 56 -18.82 -0.55 -8.06
N ALA A 57 -18.84 0.52 -7.26
CA ALA A 57 -17.64 1.15 -6.71
C ALA A 57 -16.82 0.17 -5.85
N LEU A 58 -17.47 -0.73 -5.11
CA LEU A 58 -16.81 -1.76 -4.30
C LEU A 58 -15.92 -2.70 -5.13
N VAL A 59 -16.33 -2.99 -6.37
CA VAL A 59 -15.59 -3.85 -7.30
C VAL A 59 -14.58 -3.04 -8.11
N LEU A 60 -14.95 -1.84 -8.54
CA LEU A 60 -14.13 -1.02 -9.45
C LEU A 60 -12.97 -0.31 -8.75
N ALA A 61 -13.11 0.13 -7.49
CA ALA A 61 -12.06 0.89 -6.81
C ALA A 61 -10.77 0.07 -6.59
N PRO A 62 -10.83 -1.19 -6.09
CA PRO A 62 -9.62 -2.00 -5.93
C PRO A 62 -8.96 -2.36 -7.26
N VAL A 63 -9.77 -2.58 -8.30
CA VAL A 63 -9.27 -2.87 -9.66
C VAL A 63 -8.59 -1.64 -10.27
N GLY A 64 -9.18 -0.45 -10.13
CA GLY A 64 -8.59 0.80 -10.61
C GLY A 64 -7.26 1.12 -9.94
N SER A 65 -7.17 0.91 -8.62
CA SER A 65 -5.92 1.10 -7.87
C SER A 65 -4.81 0.16 -8.35
N LEU A 66 -5.13 -1.11 -8.63
CA LEU A 66 -4.19 -2.09 -9.16
C LEU A 66 -3.69 -1.71 -10.58
N LEU A 67 -4.58 -1.19 -11.44
CA LEU A 67 -4.22 -0.76 -12.79
C LEU A 67 -3.34 0.50 -12.78
N LEU A 68 -3.65 1.47 -11.91
CA LEU A 68 -2.89 2.71 -11.77
C LEU A 68 -1.52 2.51 -11.09
N SER A 69 -1.39 1.46 -10.28
CA SER A 69 -0.13 1.11 -9.61
C SER A 69 0.80 0.27 -10.51
N SER A 70 0.42 -0.01 -11.77
CA SER A 70 1.24 -0.79 -12.69
C SER A 70 2.43 0.03 -13.22
N PRO A 71 3.66 -0.52 -13.21
CA PRO A 71 4.90 0.22 -13.48
C PRO A 71 5.08 0.69 -14.95
N GLU A 72 4.14 0.39 -15.85
CA GLU A 72 4.22 0.82 -17.25
C GLU A 72 3.77 2.27 -17.49
N ALA A 73 2.95 2.85 -16.61
CA ALA A 73 2.50 4.23 -16.74
C ALA A 73 3.60 5.28 -16.44
N ALA A 74 4.73 4.88 -15.85
CA ALA A 74 5.83 5.77 -15.48
C ALA A 74 6.88 5.98 -16.60
N LYS A 75 6.75 5.32 -17.76
CA LYS A 75 7.72 5.41 -18.86
C LYS A 75 7.49 6.56 -19.86
N GLY A 76 6.50 7.43 -19.62
CA GLY A 76 6.05 8.44 -20.59
C GLY A 76 6.89 9.71 -20.74
N ASP A 77 7.68 10.13 -19.74
CA ASP A 77 8.17 11.53 -19.68
C ASP A 77 9.71 11.70 -19.65
N ALA A 78 10.49 10.69 -20.00
CA ALA A 78 11.97 10.76 -19.92
C ALA A 78 12.70 10.84 -21.28
N ALA A 79 12.13 11.56 -22.25
CA ALA A 79 12.77 11.84 -23.54
C ALA A 79 13.04 13.34 -23.73
N SER A 80 14.05 13.88 -23.05
CA SER A 80 14.78 15.08 -23.50
C SER A 80 16.07 15.25 -22.70
N GLY A 81 17.20 15.31 -23.41
CA GLY A 81 18.49 15.73 -22.87
C GLY A 81 19.64 14.75 -23.08
N ALA A 82 19.95 14.41 -24.33
CA ALA A 82 21.26 13.86 -24.67
C ALA A 82 22.18 15.02 -25.10
N VAL A 83 23.28 15.22 -24.37
CA VAL A 83 24.40 16.05 -24.83
C VAL A 83 25.62 15.13 -24.91
N GLU A 84 26.19 15.12 -26.11
CA GLU A 84 27.32 14.33 -26.57
C GLU A 84 28.62 15.12 -26.26
N VAL A 85 29.59 14.49 -25.59
CA VAL A 85 30.97 15.04 -25.51
C VAL A 85 31.98 13.93 -25.78
N ALA A 86 32.79 14.15 -26.81
CA ALA A 86 33.84 13.28 -27.31
C ALA A 86 35.11 13.31 -26.43
N PRO A 87 35.93 12.23 -26.41
CA PRO A 87 37.15 12.17 -25.62
C PRO A 87 38.35 12.72 -26.41
N SER A 88 39.15 13.56 -25.76
CA SER A 88 40.52 13.93 -26.14
C SER A 88 41.31 13.92 -24.83
N GLY A 89 42.45 13.28 -24.62
CA GLY A 89 43.36 12.42 -25.39
C GLY A 89 44.59 12.21 -24.48
N LEU A 90 45.40 11.16 -24.76
CA LEU A 90 46.81 10.97 -24.33
C LEU A 90 47.03 10.76 -22.81
N GLU A 91 47.82 9.84 -22.27
CA GLU A 91 48.91 8.96 -22.72
C GLU A 91 49.00 7.80 -21.70
N ALA A 92 48.96 6.54 -22.15
CA ALA A 92 50.07 5.60 -22.10
C ALA A 92 50.95 5.63 -20.83
N SER A 93 50.79 4.63 -19.95
CA SER A 93 51.97 3.94 -19.42
C SER A 93 51.66 2.50 -19.00
N ARG A 94 52.71 1.70 -19.04
CA ARG A 94 52.79 0.26 -19.29
C ARG A 94 52.71 -0.56 -18.00
N THR A 95 52.12 -1.76 -18.13
CA THR A 95 52.42 -3.05 -17.49
C THR A 95 52.92 -3.09 -16.04
N GLU A 96 52.19 -3.81 -15.18
CA GLU A 96 52.65 -5.09 -14.61
C GLU A 96 51.50 -5.80 -13.87
N ALA A 97 51.32 -7.09 -14.15
CA ALA A 97 50.41 -7.96 -13.42
C ALA A 97 51.20 -8.74 -12.36
N PRO A 98 50.69 -8.83 -11.11
CA PRO A 98 50.97 -10.00 -10.29
C PRO A 98 49.70 -10.46 -9.51
N PRO A 99 49.76 -11.55 -8.73
CA PRO A 99 49.36 -12.89 -9.15
C PRO A 99 48.05 -13.34 -8.50
N ALA A 100 47.52 -14.46 -8.99
CA ALA A 100 46.41 -15.18 -8.40
C ALA A 100 46.67 -15.49 -6.91
N GLY A 101 45.81 -14.98 -6.04
CA GLY A 101 45.87 -15.21 -4.60
C GLY A 101 44.48 -15.09 -3.98
N GLU A 102 43.94 -16.25 -3.61
CA GLU A 102 42.99 -16.46 -2.52
C GLU A 102 41.55 -15.91 -2.67
N ARG A 103 40.66 -16.76 -3.19
CA ARG A 103 39.21 -16.58 -3.02
C ARG A 103 38.85 -16.88 -1.57
N VAL A 104 38.79 -15.85 -0.72
CA VAL A 104 38.20 -15.96 0.62
C VAL A 104 36.70 -16.20 0.46
N PHE A 105 36.27 -17.43 0.74
CA PHE A 105 34.86 -17.78 0.83
C PHE A 105 34.33 -17.31 2.19
N VAL A 106 33.66 -16.17 2.24
CA VAL A 106 32.93 -15.74 3.43
C VAL A 106 31.61 -16.51 3.46
N PRO A 107 31.33 -17.32 4.50
CA PRO A 107 30.05 -18.00 4.59
C PRO A 107 28.99 -16.93 4.83
N GLN A 108 28.10 -16.77 3.86
CA GLN A 108 26.91 -15.94 4.01
C GLN A 108 26.09 -16.54 5.16
N ALA A 109 25.99 -15.78 6.26
CA ALA A 109 25.21 -16.15 7.41
C ALA A 109 23.78 -16.50 6.96
N ALA A 110 23.40 -17.76 7.14
CA ALA A 110 22.01 -18.18 7.05
C ALA A 110 21.23 -17.46 8.16
N VAL A 111 20.55 -16.38 7.78
CA VAL A 111 19.57 -15.73 8.65
C VAL A 111 18.37 -16.65 8.74
N SER A 112 18.24 -17.32 9.87
CA SER A 112 17.06 -18.03 10.32
C SER A 112 15.81 -17.12 10.22
N GLY A 113 14.78 -17.52 9.46
CA GLY A 113 13.45 -16.91 9.57
C GLY A 113 12.48 -16.93 8.39
N ASP A 114 12.45 -17.96 7.53
CA ASP A 114 11.54 -18.07 6.37
C ASP A 114 10.02 -18.14 6.67
N VAL A 115 9.60 -17.93 7.92
CA VAL A 115 8.17 -17.95 8.31
C VAL A 115 7.50 -16.58 8.10
N LEU A 116 8.25 -15.48 8.14
CA LEU A 116 7.72 -14.12 7.94
C LEU A 116 7.62 -13.70 6.46
N GLY A 117 8.25 -14.43 5.54
CA GLY A 117 8.17 -14.14 4.09
C GLY A 117 6.95 -14.77 3.38
N GLN A 118 6.33 -15.80 3.97
CA GLN A 118 5.31 -16.64 3.31
C GLN A 118 3.86 -16.27 3.65
N TRP A 119 3.62 -15.38 4.62
CA TRP A 119 2.25 -14.99 4.99
C TRP A 119 1.43 -14.39 3.81
N PRO A 120 2.01 -13.67 2.82
CA PRO A 120 1.21 -13.16 1.71
C PRO A 120 0.66 -14.29 0.83
N LEU A 121 1.46 -15.33 0.61
CA LEU A 121 1.05 -16.54 -0.10
C LEU A 121 -0.04 -17.29 0.66
N ALA A 122 0.09 -17.41 1.99
CA ALA A 122 -0.91 -18.07 2.83
C ALA A 122 -2.25 -17.32 2.84
N LEU A 123 -2.26 -15.99 3.02
CA LEU A 123 -3.48 -15.18 3.02
C LEU A 123 -4.13 -15.12 1.64
N GLY A 124 -3.33 -14.92 0.58
CA GLY A 124 -3.82 -14.94 -0.80
C GLY A 124 -4.42 -16.31 -1.17
N GLY A 125 -3.74 -17.39 -0.79
CA GLY A 125 -4.22 -18.76 -0.98
C GLY A 125 -5.52 -19.07 -0.23
N LEU A 126 -5.63 -18.63 1.03
CA LEU A 126 -6.85 -18.78 1.83
C LEU A 126 -8.02 -18.01 1.23
N TRP A 127 -7.78 -16.77 0.77
CA TRP A 127 -8.81 -15.99 0.08
C TRP A 127 -9.24 -16.65 -1.23
N LEU A 128 -8.29 -17.10 -2.07
CA LEU A 128 -8.58 -17.79 -3.33
C LEU A 128 -9.41 -19.06 -3.09
N LEU A 129 -9.07 -19.84 -2.07
CA LEU A 129 -9.84 -21.02 -1.68
C LEU A 129 -11.28 -20.62 -1.30
N GLY A 130 -11.44 -19.59 -0.47
CA GLY A 130 -12.74 -19.05 -0.08
C GLY A 130 -13.57 -18.57 -1.27
N ALA A 131 -12.96 -17.81 -2.18
CA ALA A 131 -13.58 -17.31 -3.40
C ALA A 131 -13.99 -18.45 -4.33
N CYS A 132 -13.12 -19.43 -4.57
CA CYS A 132 -13.42 -20.62 -5.38
C CYS A 132 -14.57 -21.44 -4.79
N VAL A 133 -14.57 -21.69 -3.47
CA VAL A 133 -15.67 -22.38 -2.79
C VAL A 133 -16.98 -21.58 -2.90
N GLY A 134 -16.93 -20.27 -2.72
CA GLY A 134 -18.09 -19.39 -2.85
C GLY A 134 -18.66 -19.37 -4.28
N LEU A 135 -17.80 -19.24 -5.29
CA LEU A 135 -18.19 -19.28 -6.70
C LEU A 135 -18.75 -20.65 -7.09
N ALA A 136 -18.13 -21.74 -6.66
CA ALA A 136 -18.64 -23.08 -6.87
C ALA A 136 -20.02 -23.26 -6.22
N ARG A 137 -20.21 -22.79 -4.98
CA ARG A 137 -21.52 -22.80 -4.31
C ARG A 137 -22.55 -21.94 -5.04
N LEU A 138 -22.19 -20.77 -5.54
CA LEU A 138 -23.08 -19.91 -6.33
C LEU A 138 -23.51 -20.61 -7.62
N PHE A 139 -22.57 -21.19 -8.36
CA PHE A 139 -22.86 -21.91 -9.60
C PHE A 139 -23.71 -23.16 -9.35
N VAL A 140 -23.32 -23.99 -8.39
CA VAL A 140 -24.02 -25.23 -8.04
C VAL A 140 -25.42 -24.93 -7.50
N SER A 141 -25.59 -23.90 -6.66
CA SER A 141 -26.91 -23.50 -6.16
C SER A 141 -27.80 -22.97 -7.27
N GLY A 142 -27.31 -22.07 -8.14
CA GLY A 142 -28.04 -21.56 -9.29
C GLY A 142 -28.46 -22.69 -10.25
N TRP A 143 -27.56 -23.62 -10.53
CA TRP A 143 -27.83 -24.80 -11.35
C TRP A 143 -28.87 -25.73 -10.72
N ARG A 144 -28.73 -26.04 -9.42
CA ARG A 144 -29.69 -26.89 -8.69
C ARG A 144 -31.07 -26.24 -8.66
N THR A 145 -31.16 -24.94 -8.37
CA THR A 145 -32.43 -24.21 -8.35
C THR A 145 -33.07 -24.17 -9.74
N SER A 146 -32.30 -23.85 -10.78
CA SER A 146 -32.79 -23.89 -12.16
C SER A 146 -33.26 -25.28 -12.56
N ARG A 147 -32.49 -26.33 -12.27
CA ARG A 147 -32.92 -27.72 -12.56
C ARG A 147 -34.15 -28.14 -11.76
N ARG A 148 -34.22 -27.81 -10.46
CA ARG A 148 -35.35 -28.17 -9.59
C ARG A 148 -36.63 -27.45 -9.98
N LEU A 149 -36.54 -26.18 -10.34
CA LEU A 149 -37.73 -25.36 -10.62
C LEU A 149 -38.16 -25.41 -12.08
N VAL A 150 -37.23 -25.46 -13.04
CA VAL A 150 -37.54 -25.36 -14.48
C VAL A 150 -37.78 -26.73 -15.13
N ARG A 151 -37.11 -27.81 -14.69
CA ARG A 151 -37.32 -29.14 -15.31
C ARG A 151 -38.73 -29.70 -15.12
N PRO A 152 -39.34 -29.65 -13.92
CA PRO A 152 -40.72 -30.11 -13.74
C PRO A 152 -41.76 -29.06 -14.13
N ALA A 153 -41.32 -27.90 -14.66
CA ALA A 153 -42.24 -26.82 -14.97
C ALA A 153 -42.95 -27.04 -16.31
N THR A 154 -44.23 -26.70 -16.33
CA THR A 154 -45.09 -26.73 -17.51
C THR A 154 -45.35 -25.32 -18.03
N PRO A 155 -45.68 -25.13 -19.32
CA PRO A 155 -46.19 -23.85 -19.79
C PRO A 155 -47.46 -23.45 -19.01
N VAL A 156 -47.62 -22.15 -18.77
CA VAL A 156 -48.83 -21.62 -18.13
C VAL A 156 -50.06 -21.82 -19.01
N SER A 157 -51.24 -21.85 -18.37
CA SER A 157 -52.52 -21.83 -19.10
C SER A 157 -52.64 -20.61 -20.02
N SER A 158 -53.46 -20.72 -21.08
CA SER A 158 -53.68 -19.63 -22.04
C SER A 158 -54.24 -18.37 -21.38
N ALA A 159 -55.18 -18.52 -20.43
CA ALA A 159 -55.75 -17.42 -19.66
C ALA A 159 -54.70 -16.68 -18.81
N LEU A 160 -53.79 -17.43 -18.18
CA LEU A 160 -52.71 -16.84 -17.39
C LEU A 160 -51.67 -16.16 -18.28
N SER A 161 -51.33 -16.77 -19.43
CA SER A 161 -50.45 -16.17 -20.44
C SER A 161 -50.97 -14.83 -20.97
N LEU A 162 -52.28 -14.73 -21.22
CA LEU A 162 -52.93 -13.47 -21.62
C LEU A 162 -52.85 -12.41 -20.52
N THR A 163 -53.06 -12.81 -19.26
CA THR A 163 -52.90 -11.91 -18.11
C THR A 163 -51.47 -11.38 -18.00
N VAL A 164 -50.46 -12.26 -18.11
CA VAL A 164 -49.04 -11.87 -18.10
C VAL A 164 -48.73 -10.91 -19.26
N SER A 165 -49.24 -11.18 -20.46
CA SER A 165 -49.04 -10.34 -21.64
C SER A 165 -49.63 -8.94 -21.44
N ARG A 166 -50.87 -8.86 -20.95
CA ARG A 166 -51.55 -7.59 -20.63
C ARG A 166 -50.78 -6.77 -19.60
N VAL A 167 -50.33 -7.39 -18.51
CA VAL A 167 -49.54 -6.71 -17.48
C VAL A 167 -48.19 -6.26 -18.04
N SER A 168 -47.54 -7.11 -18.85
CA SER A 168 -46.25 -6.80 -19.50
C SER A 168 -46.34 -5.59 -20.43
N GLU A 169 -47.39 -5.51 -21.25
CA GLU A 169 -47.67 -4.39 -22.15
C GLU A 169 -47.94 -3.10 -21.37
N ARG A 170 -48.79 -3.15 -20.33
CA ARG A 170 -49.08 -2.00 -19.47
C ARG A 170 -47.85 -1.49 -18.72
N LEU A 171 -46.92 -2.37 -18.36
CA LEU A 171 -45.62 -2.00 -17.78
C LEU A 171 -44.57 -1.59 -18.84
N GLY A 172 -44.90 -1.66 -20.13
CA GLY A 172 -44.04 -1.26 -21.24
C GLY A 172 -42.81 -2.15 -21.43
N LEU A 173 -42.92 -3.47 -21.18
CA LEU A 173 -41.86 -4.42 -21.49
C LEU A 173 -41.76 -4.60 -23.02
N ARG A 174 -40.54 -4.51 -23.56
CA ARG A 174 -40.29 -4.63 -25.02
C ARG A 174 -40.17 -6.06 -25.53
N ARG A 175 -40.00 -7.03 -24.64
CA ARG A 175 -39.78 -8.43 -24.99
C ARG A 175 -40.75 -9.30 -24.19
N PRO A 176 -41.35 -10.33 -24.81
CA PRO A 176 -42.18 -11.27 -24.08
C PRO A 176 -41.34 -12.03 -23.05
N VAL A 177 -41.88 -12.19 -21.85
CA VAL A 177 -41.27 -12.96 -20.77
C VAL A 177 -41.78 -14.39 -20.86
N ARG A 178 -40.89 -15.37 -20.90
CA ARG A 178 -41.30 -16.77 -20.87
C ARG A 178 -41.86 -17.07 -19.48
N THR A 179 -43.09 -17.57 -19.41
CA THR A 179 -43.74 -17.92 -18.15
C THR A 179 -43.97 -19.41 -18.05
N LEU A 180 -43.63 -19.98 -16.89
CA LEU A 180 -43.80 -21.40 -16.58
C LEU A 180 -44.48 -21.54 -15.22
N GLU A 181 -45.23 -22.63 -15.05
CA GLU A 181 -45.78 -23.06 -13.76
C GLU A 181 -44.99 -24.25 -13.24
N SER A 182 -44.58 -24.22 -11.97
CA SER A 182 -43.79 -25.29 -11.35
C SER A 182 -44.42 -25.72 -10.03
N PRO A 183 -44.62 -27.04 -9.80
CA PRO A 183 -45.15 -27.55 -8.54
C PRO A 183 -44.20 -27.32 -7.36
N LEU A 184 -42.89 -27.12 -7.64
CA LEU A 184 -41.85 -26.95 -6.63
C LEU A 184 -41.50 -25.47 -6.38
N ALA A 185 -42.15 -24.53 -7.07
CA ALA A 185 -41.93 -23.11 -6.80
C ALA A 185 -42.65 -22.70 -5.51
N PRO A 186 -41.93 -22.16 -4.49
CA PRO A 186 -42.54 -21.77 -3.22
C PRO A 186 -43.29 -20.42 -3.31
N SER A 187 -42.96 -19.61 -4.31
CA SER A 187 -43.55 -18.30 -4.60
C SER A 187 -43.30 -17.96 -6.08
N PRO A 188 -43.98 -16.96 -6.65
CA PRO A 188 -43.56 -16.36 -7.91
C PRO A 188 -42.10 -15.91 -7.82
N LEU A 189 -41.32 -16.15 -8.88
CA LEU A 189 -39.93 -15.71 -8.96
C LEU A 189 -39.43 -15.62 -10.41
N VAL A 190 -38.45 -14.77 -10.64
CA VAL A 190 -37.79 -14.58 -11.95
C VAL A 190 -36.40 -15.21 -11.96
N LEU A 191 -36.13 -16.08 -12.95
CA LEU A 191 -34.84 -16.72 -13.16
C LEU A 191 -34.16 -16.24 -14.45
N GLY A 192 -32.83 -16.12 -14.44
CA GLY A 192 -32.03 -15.88 -15.63
C GLY A 192 -31.76 -14.40 -15.93
N VAL A 193 -30.52 -14.09 -16.32
CA VAL A 193 -30.06 -12.71 -16.57
C VAL A 193 -30.36 -12.25 -18.00
N VAL A 194 -29.99 -13.07 -19.00
CA VAL A 194 -30.11 -12.71 -20.43
C VAL A 194 -31.51 -13.00 -20.97
N ARG A 195 -32.08 -14.15 -20.59
CA ARG A 195 -33.42 -14.60 -20.97
C ARG A 195 -34.23 -14.87 -19.70
N PRO A 196 -34.88 -13.85 -19.12
CA PRO A 196 -35.62 -14.01 -17.89
C PRO A 196 -36.82 -14.95 -18.11
N VAL A 197 -37.00 -15.86 -17.17
CA VAL A 197 -38.12 -16.80 -17.10
C VAL A 197 -38.88 -16.54 -15.81
N LEU A 198 -40.15 -16.19 -15.93
CA LEU A 198 -41.07 -16.07 -14.80
C LEU A 198 -41.58 -17.46 -14.43
N VAL A 199 -41.30 -17.91 -13.21
CA VAL A 199 -41.80 -19.18 -12.68
C VAL A 199 -42.85 -18.88 -11.64
N LEU A 200 -44.04 -19.44 -11.83
CA LEU A 200 -45.18 -19.31 -10.95
C LEU A 200 -45.43 -20.63 -10.20
N PRO A 201 -45.88 -20.57 -8.94
CA PRO A 201 -46.34 -21.76 -8.24
C PRO A 201 -47.64 -22.26 -8.86
N GLN A 202 -47.82 -23.59 -8.89
CA GLN A 202 -49.11 -24.17 -9.31
C GLN A 202 -50.25 -23.70 -8.40
N GLY A 203 -51.43 -23.45 -8.99
CA GLY A 203 -52.61 -22.99 -8.26
C GLY A 203 -52.58 -21.50 -7.87
N VAL A 204 -51.59 -20.71 -8.31
CA VAL A 204 -51.52 -19.28 -7.99
C VAL A 204 -52.75 -18.51 -8.49
N GLY A 205 -53.28 -18.88 -9.66
CA GLY A 205 -54.46 -18.24 -10.25
C GLY A 205 -55.77 -18.61 -9.56
N GLU A 206 -55.81 -19.72 -8.81
CA GLU A 206 -56.99 -20.15 -8.06
C GLU A 206 -57.05 -19.50 -6.66
N ARG A 207 -55.88 -19.18 -6.10
CA ARG A 207 -55.73 -18.60 -4.76
C ARG A 207 -55.83 -17.08 -4.72
N LEU A 208 -55.51 -16.42 -5.81
CA LEU A 208 -55.53 -14.96 -5.92
C LEU A 208 -56.68 -14.52 -6.83
N SER A 209 -57.41 -13.47 -6.43
CA SER A 209 -58.33 -12.81 -7.36
C SER A 209 -57.56 -12.25 -8.57
N SER A 210 -58.24 -12.06 -9.70
CA SER A 210 -57.59 -11.58 -10.93
C SER A 210 -56.81 -10.27 -10.73
N ALA A 211 -57.36 -9.33 -9.94
CA ALA A 211 -56.68 -8.07 -9.64
C ALA A 211 -55.46 -8.26 -8.72
N GLN A 212 -55.53 -9.17 -7.74
CA GLN A 212 -54.38 -9.52 -6.89
C GLN A 212 -53.28 -10.19 -7.70
N LEU A 213 -53.63 -11.13 -8.57
CA LEU A 213 -52.72 -11.79 -9.49
C LEU A 213 -52.03 -10.77 -10.40
N GLU A 214 -52.78 -9.85 -11.02
CA GLU A 214 -52.19 -8.79 -11.85
C GLU A 214 -51.20 -7.92 -11.04
N SER A 215 -51.49 -7.61 -9.77
CA SER A 215 -50.58 -6.84 -8.91
C SER A 215 -49.28 -7.60 -8.56
N VAL A 216 -49.36 -8.92 -8.35
CA VAL A 216 -48.20 -9.79 -8.12
C VAL A 216 -47.38 -9.93 -9.39
N LEU A 217 -48.03 -10.15 -10.53
CA LEU A 217 -47.35 -10.17 -11.83
C LEU A 217 -46.67 -8.84 -12.12
N ALA A 218 -47.29 -7.71 -11.76
CA ALA A 218 -46.67 -6.40 -11.92
C ALA A 218 -45.40 -6.25 -11.08
N HIS A 219 -45.37 -6.81 -9.86
CA HIS A 219 -44.17 -6.86 -9.02
C HIS A 219 -43.05 -7.68 -9.68
N GLU A 220 -43.35 -8.91 -10.10
CA GLU A 220 -42.35 -9.80 -10.70
C GLU A 220 -41.83 -9.27 -12.05
N LEU A 221 -42.72 -8.73 -12.89
CA LEU A 221 -42.35 -8.13 -14.16
C LEU A 221 -41.58 -6.82 -13.98
N ALA A 222 -41.73 -6.13 -12.84
CA ALA A 222 -40.88 -4.99 -12.50
C ALA A 222 -39.41 -5.40 -12.31
N HIS A 223 -39.13 -6.59 -11.73
CA HIS A 223 -37.77 -7.14 -11.67
C HIS A 223 -37.19 -7.36 -13.06
N VAL A 224 -38.00 -7.89 -13.99
CA VAL A 224 -37.59 -8.10 -15.39
C VAL A 224 -37.28 -6.78 -16.07
N ARG A 225 -38.20 -5.80 -15.99
CA ARG A 225 -38.06 -4.48 -16.61
C ARG A 225 -36.82 -3.73 -16.12
N ARG A 226 -36.46 -3.90 -14.85
CA ARG A 226 -35.33 -3.22 -14.21
C ARG A 226 -34.01 -4.01 -14.26
N HIS A 227 -34.01 -5.19 -14.87
CA HIS A 227 -32.85 -6.09 -14.95
C HIS A 227 -32.29 -6.46 -13.56
N ASP A 228 -33.18 -6.61 -12.58
CA ASP A 228 -32.81 -6.85 -11.19
C ASP A 228 -32.04 -8.17 -11.00
N THR A 229 -32.20 -9.14 -11.90
CA THR A 229 -31.42 -10.38 -11.90
C THR A 229 -29.93 -10.15 -12.18
N ALA A 230 -29.58 -9.14 -12.98
CA ALA A 230 -28.18 -8.75 -13.22
C ALA A 230 -27.56 -8.13 -11.97
N VAL A 231 -28.31 -7.25 -11.29
CA VAL A 231 -27.88 -6.68 -10.01
C VAL A 231 -27.78 -7.76 -8.94
N ASN A 232 -28.69 -8.74 -8.92
CA ASN A 232 -28.61 -9.88 -8.01
C ASN A 232 -27.34 -10.72 -8.26
N LEU A 233 -26.96 -10.94 -9.52
CA LEU A 233 -25.69 -11.60 -9.84
C LEU A 233 -24.49 -10.81 -9.32
N LEU A 234 -24.48 -9.48 -9.53
CA LEU A 234 -23.44 -8.60 -8.97
C LEU A 234 -23.38 -8.69 -7.44
N GLN A 235 -24.53 -8.69 -6.75
CA GLN A 235 -24.59 -8.86 -5.29
C GLN A 235 -24.00 -10.21 -4.84
N CYS A 236 -24.34 -11.29 -5.54
CA CYS A 236 -23.77 -12.62 -5.23
C CYS A 236 -22.25 -12.64 -5.45
N LEU A 237 -21.74 -11.99 -6.49
CA LEU A 237 -20.30 -11.87 -6.74
C LEU A 237 -19.62 -11.04 -5.63
N VAL A 238 -20.18 -9.89 -5.28
CA VAL A 238 -19.67 -9.05 -4.18
C VAL A 238 -19.63 -9.82 -2.87
N GLU A 239 -20.72 -10.53 -2.50
CA GLU A 239 -20.76 -11.34 -1.29
C GLU A 239 -19.79 -12.52 -1.30
N THR A 240 -19.45 -13.02 -2.50
CA THR A 240 -18.49 -14.10 -2.69
C THR A 240 -17.05 -13.59 -2.55
N LEU A 241 -16.73 -12.45 -3.17
CA LEU A 241 -15.37 -11.89 -3.15
C LEU A 241 -15.05 -11.22 -1.80
N PHE A 242 -16.03 -10.56 -1.21
CA PHE A 242 -15.95 -9.86 0.07
C PHE A 242 -16.66 -10.63 1.19
N PHE A 243 -16.62 -11.97 1.16
CA PHE A 243 -17.31 -12.83 2.12
C PHE A 243 -16.96 -12.54 3.58
N PHE A 244 -15.72 -12.08 3.81
CA PHE A 244 -15.19 -11.69 5.11
C PHE A 244 -15.60 -10.27 5.55
N HIS A 245 -16.10 -9.42 4.64
CA HIS A 245 -16.31 -8.00 4.90
C HIS A 245 -17.76 -7.70 5.34
N PRO A 246 -18.01 -7.33 6.62
CA PRO A 246 -19.36 -7.11 7.13
C PRO A 246 -20.06 -5.94 6.45
N ALA A 247 -19.34 -4.87 6.10
CA ALA A 247 -19.93 -3.70 5.44
C ALA A 247 -20.44 -3.98 4.01
N ALA A 248 -19.72 -4.82 3.24
CA ALA A 248 -20.17 -5.26 1.92
C ALA A 248 -21.47 -6.08 2.02
N ARG A 249 -21.56 -6.98 3.00
CA ARG A 249 -22.78 -7.76 3.29
C ARG A 249 -23.95 -6.86 3.72
N TRP A 250 -23.68 -5.84 4.55
CA TRP A 250 -24.69 -4.85 4.93
C TRP A 250 -25.19 -4.06 3.72
N LEU A 251 -24.29 -3.56 2.87
CA LEU A 251 -24.65 -2.80 1.67
C LEU A 251 -25.49 -3.66 0.71
N SER A 252 -25.07 -4.91 0.48
CA SER A 252 -25.84 -5.85 -0.33
C SER A 252 -27.24 -6.11 0.26
N ALA A 253 -27.36 -6.21 1.59
CA ALA A 253 -28.67 -6.31 2.25
C ALA A 253 -29.54 -5.07 2.06
N GLN A 254 -28.96 -3.85 2.10
CA GLN A 254 -29.69 -2.61 1.80
C GLN A 254 -30.17 -2.58 0.35
N VAL A 255 -29.32 -2.97 -0.61
CA VAL A 255 -29.71 -3.01 -2.03
C VAL A 255 -30.85 -4.02 -2.26
N ARG A 256 -30.81 -5.19 -1.61
CA ARG A 256 -31.93 -6.14 -1.65
C ARG A 256 -33.22 -5.51 -1.12
N LEU A 257 -33.16 -4.86 0.05
CA LEU A 257 -34.33 -4.23 0.65
C LEU A 257 -34.93 -3.16 -0.27
N GLU A 258 -34.10 -2.27 -0.81
CA GLU A 258 -34.56 -1.20 -1.70
C GLU A 258 -35.06 -1.71 -3.04
N ARG A 259 -34.53 -2.86 -3.51
CA ARG A 259 -35.03 -3.54 -4.71
C ARG A 259 -36.48 -3.98 -4.52
N GLU A 260 -36.78 -4.65 -3.42
CA GLU A 260 -38.14 -5.09 -3.10
C GLU A 260 -39.07 -3.88 -2.94
N HIS A 261 -38.62 -2.81 -2.28
CA HIS A 261 -39.37 -1.56 -2.17
C HIS A 261 -39.70 -0.93 -3.53
N CYS A 262 -38.76 -0.94 -4.48
CA CYS A 262 -39.02 -0.44 -5.82
C CYS A 262 -40.09 -1.25 -6.55
N CYS A 263 -40.04 -2.58 -6.45
CA CYS A 263 -41.04 -3.46 -7.08
C CYS A 263 -42.41 -3.34 -6.40
N ASP A 264 -42.45 -3.17 -5.08
CA ASP A 264 -43.66 -2.85 -4.32
C ASP A 264 -44.31 -1.55 -4.80
N ASP A 265 -43.52 -0.50 -4.98
CA ASP A 265 -44.01 0.81 -5.45
C ASP A 265 -44.60 0.70 -6.87
N VAL A 266 -43.99 -0.12 -7.74
CA VAL A 266 -44.52 -0.39 -9.10
C VAL A 266 -45.82 -1.18 -9.03
N ALA A 267 -45.90 -2.22 -8.19
CA ALA A 267 -47.10 -3.04 -8.04
C ALA A 267 -48.30 -2.22 -7.50
N VAL A 268 -48.05 -1.38 -6.49
CA VAL A 268 -49.05 -0.45 -5.95
C VAL A 268 -49.47 0.59 -6.98
N GLY A 269 -48.51 1.17 -7.71
CA GLY A 269 -48.81 2.11 -8.80
C GLY A 269 -49.63 1.46 -9.92
N PHE A 270 -49.44 0.16 -10.16
CA PHE A 270 -50.17 -0.59 -11.19
C PHE A 270 -51.62 -0.87 -10.80
N CYS A 271 -51.87 -1.31 -9.55
CA CYS A 271 -53.21 -1.67 -9.09
C CYS A 271 -53.98 -0.50 -8.44
N GLY A 272 -53.30 0.58 -8.07
CA GLY A 272 -53.89 1.76 -7.40
C GLY A 272 -54.39 1.50 -5.97
N ASN A 273 -54.20 0.29 -5.43
CA ASN A 273 -54.75 -0.11 -4.13
C ASN A 273 -53.75 -0.92 -3.29
N VAL A 274 -53.22 -0.25 -2.26
CA VAL A 274 -52.27 -0.84 -1.30
C VAL A 274 -52.83 -2.05 -0.56
N ARG A 275 -54.11 -2.03 -0.17
CA ARG A 275 -54.73 -3.13 0.59
C ARG A 275 -54.90 -4.37 -0.28
N LEU A 276 -55.28 -4.16 -1.54
CA LEU A 276 -55.37 -5.25 -2.52
C LEU A 276 -54.03 -5.94 -2.69
N TYR A 277 -52.96 -5.16 -2.90
CA TYR A 277 -51.60 -5.72 -3.04
C TYR A 277 -51.12 -6.40 -1.75
N SER A 278 -51.36 -5.79 -0.59
CA SER A 278 -51.02 -6.40 0.71
C SER A 278 -51.76 -7.72 0.94
N GLY A 279 -53.03 -7.81 0.52
CA GLY A 279 -53.79 -9.06 0.54
C GLY A 279 -53.22 -10.11 -0.40
N ALA A 280 -52.72 -9.70 -1.58
CA ALA A 280 -52.05 -10.60 -2.51
C ALA A 280 -50.76 -11.19 -1.91
N LEU A 281 -49.97 -10.35 -1.22
CA LEU A 281 -48.76 -10.77 -0.50
C LEU A 281 -49.07 -11.80 0.61
N LEU A 282 -50.18 -11.63 1.34
CA LEU A 282 -50.63 -12.59 2.34
C LEU A 282 -51.08 -13.91 1.71
N GLY A 283 -51.84 -13.86 0.62
CA GLY A 283 -52.28 -15.07 -0.09
C GLY A 283 -51.12 -15.89 -0.67
N LEU A 284 -50.04 -15.23 -1.12
CA LEU A 284 -48.81 -15.92 -1.54
C LEU A 284 -48.07 -16.59 -0.38
N GLU A 285 -48.06 -15.96 0.80
CA GLU A 285 -47.43 -16.53 1.98
C GLU A 285 -48.19 -17.76 2.51
N GLU A 286 -49.53 -17.75 2.45
CA GLU A 286 -50.36 -18.91 2.75
C GLU A 286 -50.10 -20.08 1.78
N LEU A 287 -49.92 -19.77 0.49
CA LEU A 287 -49.54 -20.77 -0.52
C LEU A 287 -48.17 -21.38 -0.21
N ARG A 288 -47.20 -20.55 0.19
CA ARG A 288 -45.84 -20.98 0.58
C ARG A 288 -45.86 -21.90 1.80
N GLN A 289 -46.66 -21.58 2.81
CA GLN A 289 -46.79 -22.35 4.05
C GLN A 289 -47.54 -23.68 3.85
N SER A 290 -48.36 -23.78 2.81
CA SER A 290 -49.07 -25.02 2.45
C SER A 290 -48.15 -26.08 1.80
N GLY A 291 -46.89 -25.75 1.51
CA GLY A 291 -45.89 -26.68 0.97
C GLY A 291 -45.02 -27.35 2.07
N PRO A 292 -44.25 -28.40 1.74
CA PRO A 292 -43.38 -29.06 2.71
C PRO A 292 -42.21 -28.15 3.10
N ALA A 293 -42.25 -27.58 4.31
CA ALA A 293 -41.16 -26.77 4.85
C ALA A 293 -40.83 -27.19 6.29
N LEU A 294 -39.73 -27.94 6.44
CA LEU A 294 -38.95 -27.94 7.67
C LEU A 294 -37.97 -26.77 7.58
N VAL A 295 -38.20 -25.69 8.34
CA VAL A 295 -37.23 -24.59 8.50
C VAL A 295 -37.01 -24.36 9.99
N LEU A 296 -35.89 -24.87 10.49
CA LEU A 296 -35.32 -24.49 11.78
C LEU A 296 -34.53 -23.19 11.59
N GLY A 297 -35.05 -22.10 12.16
CA GLY A 297 -34.29 -20.87 12.41
C GLY A 297 -34.58 -19.69 11.47
N ALA A 298 -34.88 -18.55 12.10
CA ALA A 298 -34.88 -17.17 11.60
C ALA A 298 -36.16 -16.62 10.94
N GLY A 299 -37.04 -16.07 11.78
CA GLY A 299 -37.52 -14.68 11.65
C GLY A 299 -38.60 -14.38 10.61
N SER A 300 -39.83 -14.29 11.09
CA SER A 300 -41.04 -13.73 10.44
C SER A 300 -40.97 -12.21 10.14
N HIS A 301 -39.87 -11.72 9.56
CA HIS A 301 -39.58 -10.27 9.46
C HIS A 301 -39.61 -9.60 8.07
N PRO A 302 -39.36 -10.24 6.90
CA PRO A 302 -39.29 -9.53 5.62
C PRO A 302 -40.66 -9.06 5.09
N LEU A 303 -41.67 -9.94 5.11
CA LEU A 303 -43.01 -9.64 4.58
C LEU A 303 -43.75 -8.63 5.44
N ALA A 304 -43.71 -8.80 6.76
CA ALA A 304 -44.34 -7.89 7.72
C ALA A 304 -43.77 -6.48 7.61
N ALA A 305 -42.46 -6.32 7.39
CA ALA A 305 -41.84 -5.03 7.16
C ALA A 305 -42.33 -4.35 5.87
N ARG A 306 -42.46 -5.11 4.77
CA ARG A 306 -43.00 -4.61 3.49
C ARG A 306 -44.45 -4.17 3.62
N VAL A 307 -45.33 -4.99 4.20
CA VAL A 307 -46.74 -4.65 4.41
C VAL A 307 -46.89 -3.42 5.33
N ARG A 308 -46.10 -3.32 6.39
CA ARG A 308 -46.09 -2.14 7.27
C ARG A 308 -45.68 -0.86 6.53
N ARG A 309 -44.61 -0.93 5.72
CA ARG A 309 -44.16 0.18 4.87
C ARG A 309 -45.28 0.63 3.94
N LEU A 310 -45.90 -0.32 3.24
CA LEU A 310 -46.96 -0.08 2.27
C LEU A 310 -48.18 0.61 2.90
N LEU A 311 -48.57 0.17 4.10
CA LEU A 311 -49.68 0.77 4.87
C LEU A 311 -49.34 2.13 5.51
N GLY A 312 -48.16 2.71 5.23
CA GLY A 312 -47.70 3.94 5.87
C GLY A 312 -47.41 3.80 7.37
N ARG A 313 -47.41 2.56 7.88
CA ARG A 313 -47.09 2.22 9.26
C ARG A 313 -45.60 1.92 9.38
N THR A 314 -44.75 2.85 8.96
CA THR A 314 -43.32 2.74 9.27
C THR A 314 -43.18 2.93 10.78
N PRO A 315 -42.64 1.96 11.55
CA PRO A 315 -42.17 2.30 12.87
C PRO A 315 -41.09 3.35 12.67
N VAL A 316 -41.24 4.51 13.29
CA VAL A 316 -40.09 5.32 13.66
C VAL A 316 -39.33 4.42 14.63
N GLU A 317 -38.37 3.65 14.13
CA GLU A 317 -37.40 2.99 14.98
C GLU A 317 -36.56 4.11 15.61
N ALA A 318 -37.10 4.69 16.69
CA ALA A 318 -36.29 5.41 17.64
C ALA A 318 -35.16 4.47 18.06
N PRO A 319 -33.89 4.89 18.02
CA PRO A 319 -32.77 4.02 18.35
C PRO A 319 -32.84 3.69 19.85
N ARG A 320 -33.54 2.62 20.20
CA ARG A 320 -33.55 2.09 21.56
C ARG A 320 -32.26 1.31 21.78
N GLY A 321 -31.40 1.86 22.65
CA GLY A 321 -30.46 1.21 23.57
C GLY A 321 -29.60 0.01 23.09
N SER A 322 -28.29 0.07 23.34
CA SER A 322 -27.26 -0.98 23.14
C SER A 322 -26.85 -1.35 21.71
N GLY A 323 -27.68 -1.10 20.70
CA GLY A 323 -27.35 -1.38 19.28
C GLY A 323 -26.50 -0.29 18.63
N TRP A 324 -26.66 0.96 19.05
CA TRP A 324 -25.95 2.11 18.50
C TRP A 324 -24.45 2.05 18.83
N ALA A 325 -24.11 1.73 20.08
CA ALA A 325 -22.72 1.60 20.53
C ALA A 325 -21.99 0.47 19.78
N ARG A 326 -22.67 -0.65 19.50
CA ARG A 326 -22.12 -1.74 18.67
C ARG A 326 -21.94 -1.35 17.21
N ARG A 327 -22.87 -0.58 16.63
CA ARG A 327 -22.75 -0.07 15.25
C ARG A 327 -21.64 0.99 15.13
N VAL A 328 -21.52 1.88 16.12
CA VAL A 328 -20.44 2.86 16.19
C VAL A 328 -19.10 2.15 16.41
N ALA A 329 -19.04 1.16 17.31
CA ALA A 329 -17.82 0.37 17.53
C ALA A 329 -17.43 -0.45 16.29
N SER A 330 -18.37 -1.01 15.53
CA SER A 330 -18.05 -1.71 14.28
C SER A 330 -17.58 -0.75 13.18
N VAL A 331 -18.17 0.45 13.09
CA VAL A 331 -17.69 1.51 12.20
C VAL A 331 -16.30 2.01 12.62
N MET A 332 -16.06 2.23 13.91
CA MET A 332 -14.77 2.66 14.45
C MET A 332 -13.69 1.60 14.31
N GLY A 333 -14.02 0.32 14.51
CA GLY A 333 -13.10 -0.80 14.28
C GLY A 333 -12.73 -0.92 12.81
N VAL A 334 -13.72 -0.75 11.92
CA VAL A 334 -13.49 -0.71 10.47
C VAL A 334 -12.63 0.49 10.07
N LEU A 335 -12.88 1.67 10.63
CA LEU A 335 -12.06 2.87 10.40
C LEU A 335 -10.64 2.71 10.95
N ALA A 336 -10.47 2.09 12.12
CA ALA A 336 -9.17 1.83 12.71
C ALA A 336 -8.36 0.83 11.86
N ILE A 337 -8.97 -0.26 11.41
CA ILE A 337 -8.34 -1.23 10.49
C ILE A 337 -8.02 -0.55 9.14
N SER A 338 -8.92 0.32 8.66
CA SER A 338 -8.69 1.10 7.44
C SER A 338 -7.51 2.06 7.58
N CYS A 339 -7.38 2.77 8.71
CA CYS A 339 -6.25 3.63 9.01
C CYS A 339 -4.94 2.85 9.15
N VAL A 340 -4.97 1.65 9.75
CA VAL A 340 -3.80 0.77 9.84
C VAL A 340 -3.39 0.25 8.46
N ALA A 341 -4.35 -0.15 7.61
CA ALA A 341 -4.08 -0.55 6.23
C ALA A 341 -3.52 0.61 5.40
N TRP A 342 -4.09 1.82 5.55
CA TRP A 342 -3.59 3.03 4.90
C TRP A 342 -2.22 3.44 5.41
N ALA A 343 -1.92 3.25 6.70
CA ALA A 343 -0.61 3.47 7.28
C ALA A 343 0.43 2.42 6.88
N TRP A 344 -0.01 1.20 6.50
CA TRP A 344 0.84 0.17 5.92
C TRP A 344 1.23 0.52 4.48
N GLU A 345 0.30 1.11 3.71
CA GLU A 345 0.53 1.58 2.34
C GLU A 345 1.12 2.98 2.23
N ALA A 346 1.04 3.78 3.29
CA ALA A 346 1.87 4.96 3.40
C ALA A 346 3.30 4.48 3.19
N PRO A 347 4.03 4.99 2.17
CA PRO A 347 5.40 4.59 1.94
C PRO A 347 6.07 4.75 3.29
N ALA A 348 6.47 3.62 3.91
CA ALA A 348 7.16 3.62 5.19
C ALA A 348 8.19 4.70 5.02
N SER A 349 8.00 5.82 5.73
CA SER A 349 8.74 7.04 5.44
C SER A 349 10.18 6.59 5.49
N ALA A 350 10.80 6.48 4.30
CA ALA A 350 12.16 6.00 4.19
C ALA A 350 12.90 6.82 5.23
N PRO A 351 13.63 6.20 6.18
CA PRO A 351 14.26 6.93 7.27
C PRO A 351 14.88 8.14 6.62
N ARG A 352 14.35 9.34 6.93
CA ARG A 352 14.54 10.55 6.12
C ARG A 352 15.97 10.50 5.66
N ALA A 353 16.19 10.26 4.36
CA ALA A 353 17.53 10.30 3.82
C ALA A 353 18.03 11.67 4.23
N GLY A 354 18.90 11.69 5.25
CA GLY A 354 19.54 12.89 5.69
C GLY A 354 20.14 13.46 4.43
N LYS A 355 19.97 14.75 4.21
CA LYS A 355 20.83 15.46 3.26
C LYS A 355 22.25 15.42 3.85
N GLY A 356 22.91 14.29 3.66
CA GLY A 356 24.27 13.93 4.02
C GLY A 356 24.57 12.78 3.07
N MET A 357 25.25 13.04 1.97
CA MET A 357 26.69 13.14 1.99
C MET A 357 27.17 13.92 0.75
N LEU A 358 28.09 14.87 0.95
CA LEU A 358 29.04 15.38 -0.07
C LEU A 358 28.52 16.27 -1.23
N ALA A 359 27.22 16.45 -1.46
CA ALA A 359 26.71 17.23 -2.60
C ALA A 359 26.35 18.72 -2.35
N ALA A 360 26.40 19.22 -1.11
CA ALA A 360 26.11 20.64 -0.85
C ALA A 360 27.38 21.49 -1.00
N GLY A 361 27.64 21.92 -2.24
CA GLY A 361 28.60 22.97 -2.54
C GLY A 361 28.11 24.31 -1.99
N MET A 362 28.45 24.63 -0.74
CA MET A 362 28.64 25.99 -0.22
C MET A 362 29.16 25.88 1.22
N CYS A 363 30.41 26.29 1.41
CA CYS A 363 31.10 26.31 2.70
C CYS A 363 30.49 27.42 3.58
N SER A 364 29.65 27.06 4.56
CA SER A 364 28.99 28.07 5.39
C SER A 364 29.91 28.62 6.49
N ARG A 365 30.92 27.86 6.95
CA ARG A 365 31.96 28.30 7.89
C ARG A 365 33.31 27.59 7.67
N PRO A 366 34.44 28.30 7.49
CA PRO A 366 35.75 27.68 7.41
C PRO A 366 36.19 27.15 8.80
N VAL A 367 36.61 25.89 8.85
CA VAL A 367 37.17 25.22 10.04
C VAL A 367 38.68 25.47 10.12
N TYR A 368 39.36 25.49 8.97
CA TYR A 368 40.80 25.73 8.86
C TYR A 368 41.08 27.08 8.18
N PRO A 369 42.24 27.72 8.42
CA PRO A 369 42.56 28.99 7.79
C PRO A 369 42.90 28.85 6.30
N LYS A 370 43.49 27.72 5.87
CA LYS A 370 43.89 27.43 4.48
C LYS A 370 43.69 25.95 4.14
N ASP A 371 43.54 25.66 2.84
CA ASP A 371 43.65 24.29 2.30
C ASP A 371 45.12 23.84 2.40
N PHE A 372 45.34 22.58 2.74
CA PHE A 372 46.67 22.00 2.73
C PHE A 372 46.65 20.52 2.36
N THR A 373 47.75 20.06 1.80
CA THR A 373 48.03 18.65 1.57
C THR A 373 49.24 18.24 2.37
N ALA A 374 49.17 17.13 3.10
CA ALA A 374 50.24 16.65 3.97
C ALA A 374 50.41 15.14 3.86
N ILE A 375 51.57 14.64 4.29
CA ILE A 375 51.79 13.22 4.51
C ILE A 375 51.76 12.97 6.01
N ALA A 376 50.76 12.22 6.49
CA ALA A 376 50.77 11.72 7.85
C ALA A 376 51.55 10.41 7.90
N THR A 377 52.50 10.36 8.83
CA THR A 377 53.16 9.13 9.23
C THR A 377 52.68 8.78 10.63
N HIS A 378 52.05 7.63 10.76
CA HIS A 378 51.63 7.07 12.04
C HIS A 378 52.55 5.92 12.44
N VAL A 379 53.18 6.05 13.60
CA VAL A 379 54.09 5.05 14.16
C VAL A 379 53.42 4.46 15.41
N ASN A 380 53.07 3.18 15.34
CA ASN A 380 52.51 2.44 16.47
C ASN A 380 53.25 1.11 16.61
N GLY A 381 54.11 1.00 17.63
CA GLY A 381 55.04 -0.11 17.79
C GLY A 381 55.95 -0.26 16.56
N ASP A 382 56.05 -1.47 16.02
CA ASP A 382 56.89 -1.78 14.84
C ASP A 382 56.24 -1.44 13.49
N ARG A 383 55.01 -0.87 13.49
CA ARG A 383 54.28 -0.53 12.25
C ARG A 383 54.35 0.96 11.97
N THR A 384 54.78 1.30 10.75
CA THR A 384 54.73 2.67 10.23
C THR A 384 53.74 2.73 9.06
N LEU A 385 52.66 3.48 9.22
CA LEU A 385 51.67 3.73 8.18
C LEU A 385 51.88 5.14 7.61
N ARG A 386 51.83 5.28 6.28
CA ARG A 386 51.96 6.57 5.59
C ARG A 386 50.73 6.84 4.73
N HIS A 387 50.08 7.97 5.01
CA HIS A 387 48.90 8.41 4.27
C HIS A 387 49.12 9.81 3.71
N ARG A 388 48.62 10.04 2.48
CA ARG A 388 48.47 11.38 1.92
C ARG A 388 47.10 11.92 2.33
N LEU A 389 47.10 13.10 2.93
CA LEU A 389 45.90 13.80 3.37
C LEU A 389 45.69 15.04 2.54
N PHE A 390 44.46 15.24 2.09
CA PHE A 390 43.99 16.50 1.53
C PHE A 390 42.96 17.06 2.50
N VAL A 391 43.25 18.23 3.07
CA VAL A 391 42.37 18.90 4.02
C VAL A 391 41.90 20.20 3.41
N SER A 392 40.59 20.34 3.25
CA SER A 392 39.97 21.58 2.84
C SER A 392 39.73 22.49 4.04
N ARG A 393 39.78 23.80 3.80
CA ARG A 393 39.34 24.92 4.63
C ARG A 393 37.99 24.67 5.28
N CYS A 394 37.11 23.93 4.61
CA CYS A 394 35.77 23.60 5.05
C CYS A 394 35.68 22.36 5.97
N GLY A 395 36.82 21.80 6.40
CA GLY A 395 36.85 20.64 7.28
C GLY A 395 36.64 19.29 6.58
N ARG A 396 36.81 19.23 5.26
CA ARG A 396 36.74 17.98 4.49
C ARG A 396 38.12 17.34 4.39
N ILE A 397 38.22 16.07 4.77
CA ILE A 397 39.47 15.31 4.77
C ILE A 397 39.33 14.15 3.80
N ARG A 398 40.29 14.06 2.88
CA ARG A 398 40.48 12.90 1.99
C ARG A 398 41.78 12.22 2.36
N LEU A 399 41.72 10.93 2.69
CA LEU A 399 42.90 10.11 2.97
C LEU A 399 43.14 9.10 1.85
N GLU A 400 44.39 9.02 1.44
CA GLU A 400 44.90 8.05 0.47
C GLU A 400 46.16 7.39 1.02
N ASP A 401 46.46 6.15 0.62
CA ASP A 401 47.76 5.56 0.88
C ASP A 401 48.85 6.31 0.11
N ALA A 402 49.94 6.67 0.80
CA ALA A 402 51.06 7.40 0.21
C ALA A 402 51.75 6.63 -0.93
N THR A 403 51.61 5.31 -0.98
CA THR A 403 52.17 4.44 -2.04
C THR A 403 51.35 4.46 -3.34
N GLY A 404 50.16 5.08 -3.34
CA GLY A 404 49.27 5.11 -4.50
C GLY A 404 48.61 3.76 -4.86
N ALA A 405 48.86 2.71 -4.06
CA ALA A 405 48.34 1.36 -4.29
C ALA A 405 46.94 1.14 -3.70
N SER A 406 46.48 2.00 -2.79
CA SER A 406 45.18 1.81 -2.13
C SER A 406 44.02 2.16 -3.04
N VAL A 407 43.17 1.16 -3.23
CA VAL A 407 41.88 1.25 -3.93
C VAL A 407 40.85 2.07 -3.14
N TYR A 408 41.11 2.35 -1.86
CA TYR A 408 40.14 3.00 -0.98
C TYR A 408 40.52 4.45 -0.67
N THR A 409 39.55 5.35 -0.77
CA THR A 409 39.64 6.75 -0.36
C THR A 409 38.65 6.97 0.78
N LEU A 410 39.16 7.35 1.95
CA LEU A 410 38.29 7.73 3.08
C LEU A 410 37.97 9.22 2.97
N LEU A 411 36.68 9.55 3.02
CA LEU A 411 36.14 10.90 3.01
C LEU A 411 35.51 11.18 4.37
N PHE A 412 35.89 12.29 4.99
CA PHE A 412 35.38 12.71 6.28
C PHE A 412 34.96 14.19 6.24
N ASP A 413 33.81 14.50 6.80
CA ASP A 413 33.37 15.88 7.02
C ASP A 413 33.36 16.20 8.52
N VAL A 414 34.29 17.06 8.94
CA VAL A 414 34.46 17.48 10.35
C VAL A 414 33.22 18.21 10.87
N GLY A 415 32.42 18.84 10.01
CA GLY A 415 31.22 19.58 10.41
C GLY A 415 30.03 18.67 10.75
N THR A 416 29.89 17.53 10.08
CA THR A 416 28.77 16.59 10.27
C THR A 416 29.18 15.32 11.02
N GLY A 417 30.48 15.02 11.12
CA GLY A 417 30.99 13.77 11.67
C GLY A 417 30.76 12.55 10.77
N GLU A 418 30.34 12.78 9.52
CA GLU A 418 30.06 11.72 8.54
C GLU A 418 31.35 11.21 7.92
N SER A 419 31.43 9.89 7.72
CA SER A 419 32.55 9.24 7.05
C SER A 419 32.07 8.26 5.97
N ALA A 420 32.78 8.25 4.84
CA ALA A 420 32.52 7.34 3.73
C ALA A 420 33.83 6.72 3.25
N MET A 421 33.82 5.41 3.02
CA MET A 421 34.93 4.72 2.37
C MET A 421 34.55 4.47 0.91
N MET A 422 35.31 5.05 -0.02
CA MET A 422 35.08 4.93 -1.44
C MET A 422 36.10 3.97 -2.05
N ASN A 423 35.63 2.95 -2.76
CA ASN A 423 36.45 2.10 -3.60
C ASN A 423 36.61 2.79 -4.97
N ALA A 424 37.79 3.34 -5.24
CA ALA A 424 38.10 4.06 -6.48
C ALA A 424 38.12 3.16 -7.73
N ARG A 425 38.21 1.83 -7.60
CA ARG A 425 38.15 0.91 -8.75
C ARG A 425 36.71 0.59 -9.14
N GLU A 426 35.86 0.35 -8.16
CA GLU A 426 34.45 -0.04 -8.38
C GLU A 426 33.49 1.15 -8.34
N HIS A 427 33.99 2.33 -7.95
CA HIS A 427 33.21 3.53 -7.63
C HIS A 427 32.04 3.26 -6.68
N THR A 428 32.19 2.24 -5.85
CA THR A 428 31.25 1.91 -4.77
C THR A 428 31.66 2.68 -3.53
N TYR A 429 30.66 3.10 -2.74
CA TYR A 429 30.89 3.74 -1.45
C TYR A 429 30.13 2.97 -0.38
N GLU A 430 30.76 2.77 0.76
CA GLU A 430 30.09 2.31 1.96
C GLU A 430 30.04 3.47 2.96
N THR A 431 28.82 3.82 3.38
CA THR A 431 28.60 4.83 4.41
C THR A 431 28.70 4.15 5.77
N HIS A 432 29.70 4.52 6.57
CA HIS A 432 29.79 4.03 7.94
C HIS A 432 29.10 5.02 8.88
N TRP A 433 27.90 4.65 9.34
CA TRP A 433 27.19 5.33 10.41
C TRP A 433 27.48 4.59 11.72
N GLY A 434 28.46 5.05 12.47
CA GLY A 434 28.81 4.42 13.74
C GLY A 434 29.60 5.33 14.66
N GLU A 435 29.20 5.35 15.94
CA GLU A 435 29.86 6.02 17.08
C GLU A 435 31.25 5.45 17.43
N LYS A 436 31.95 4.81 16.50
CA LYS A 436 33.33 4.34 16.73
C LYS A 436 34.27 5.21 15.93
N GLU A 437 35.02 6.05 16.64
CA GLU A 437 36.16 6.82 16.13
C GLU A 437 37.06 5.90 15.28
N PRO A 438 36.99 5.98 13.94
CA PRO A 438 37.99 5.35 13.11
C PRO A 438 39.24 6.21 13.27
N GLY A 439 40.34 5.64 13.74
CA GLY A 439 41.60 6.34 13.95
C GLY A 439 42.11 7.00 12.66
N LEU A 440 41.75 8.27 12.47
CA LEU A 440 42.58 9.41 12.05
C LEU A 440 41.74 10.69 12.18
N PRO A 441 41.68 11.28 13.40
CA PRO A 441 40.99 12.52 13.61
C PRO A 441 42.00 13.67 13.70
N LEU A 442 42.09 14.47 12.63
CA LEU A 442 42.60 15.83 12.76
C LEU A 442 41.52 16.65 13.51
N HIS A 443 41.42 16.45 14.83
CA HIS A 443 40.42 17.12 15.66
C HIS A 443 40.75 18.60 15.87
N LEU A 444 39.89 19.49 15.37
CA LEU A 444 39.53 20.80 15.95
C LEU A 444 38.04 21.07 15.61
N PRO A 445 37.20 21.68 16.48
CA PRO A 445 37.51 22.82 17.36
C PRO A 445 37.10 22.61 18.83
N GLY A 446 38.08 22.77 19.74
CA GLY A 446 37.95 22.60 21.19
C GLY A 446 39.24 22.11 21.88
N GLY A 447 40.19 21.60 21.10
CA GLY A 447 41.54 21.23 21.55
C GLY A 447 42.37 22.47 21.88
N CYS A 448 42.95 22.48 23.08
CA CYS A 448 43.90 23.47 23.63
C CYS A 448 44.03 24.78 22.85
N SER A 449 43.00 25.62 22.92
CA SER A 449 43.16 27.05 22.71
C SER A 449 43.58 27.68 24.04
N SER A 450 43.99 28.95 24.02
CA SER A 450 44.22 29.76 25.23
C SER A 450 43.05 29.79 26.23
N GLN A 451 41.91 29.16 25.93
CA GLN A 451 40.68 29.20 26.70
C GLN A 451 40.13 27.81 27.11
N GLY A 452 40.84 26.70 26.83
CA GLY A 452 40.39 25.35 27.18
C GLY A 452 40.85 24.88 28.58
N PRO A 453 39.97 24.28 29.42
CA PRO A 453 40.38 23.75 30.72
C PRO A 453 41.30 22.51 30.57
N GLY A 454 42.45 22.52 31.26
CA GLY A 454 43.38 21.38 31.33
C GLY A 454 44.50 21.35 30.28
N CYS A 455 44.78 22.46 29.61
CA CYS A 455 45.84 22.59 28.62
C CYS A 455 46.98 23.49 29.11
N GLU A 456 48.19 22.96 29.18
CA GLU A 456 49.37 23.73 29.59
C GLU A 456 50.24 24.06 28.36
N ARG A 457 50.56 25.35 28.20
CA ARG A 457 51.46 25.84 27.15
C ARG A 457 52.89 25.71 27.64
N GLN A 458 53.71 24.91 26.94
CA GLN A 458 55.08 24.63 27.37
C GLN A 458 56.09 25.56 26.69
N ALA A 459 56.41 25.30 25.41
CA ALA A 459 57.46 26.00 24.69
C ALA A 459 57.18 26.08 23.18
N GLU A 460 57.81 27.03 22.49
CA GLU A 460 57.88 27.03 21.03
C GLU A 460 59.08 26.19 20.58
N GLU A 461 58.86 25.27 19.65
CA GLU A 461 59.86 24.35 19.11
C GLU A 461 59.75 24.29 17.58
N ALA A 462 60.83 23.92 16.90
CA ALA A 462 60.80 23.67 15.46
C ALA A 462 60.52 22.19 15.19
N VAL A 463 59.42 21.86 14.52
CA VAL A 463 59.03 20.49 14.16
C VAL A 463 58.76 20.43 12.66
N ALA A 464 59.34 19.45 11.97
CA ALA A 464 59.25 19.29 10.52
C ALA A 464 59.59 20.58 9.72
N GLY A 465 60.57 21.36 10.21
CA GLY A 465 61.01 22.61 9.57
C GLY A 465 60.11 23.83 9.81
N ARG A 466 59.08 23.72 10.66
CA ARG A 466 58.14 24.80 10.98
C ARG A 466 58.14 25.14 12.47
N ARG A 467 57.81 26.39 12.80
CA ARG A 467 57.67 26.83 14.19
C ARG A 467 56.31 26.39 14.75
N ALA A 468 56.33 25.66 15.85
CA ALA A 468 55.12 25.20 16.51
C ALA A 468 55.12 25.44 18.01
N GLN A 469 53.94 25.72 18.54
CA GLN A 469 53.68 25.80 19.96
C GLN A 469 53.37 24.41 20.50
N ARG A 470 54.16 23.95 21.47
CA ARG A 470 53.93 22.71 22.21
C ARG A 470 52.89 22.92 23.31
N TRP A 471 51.90 22.05 23.30
CA TRP A 471 50.83 21.96 24.29
C TRP A 471 50.85 20.56 24.91
N HIS A 472 50.68 20.51 26.23
CA HIS A 472 50.53 19.25 26.95
C HIS A 472 49.18 19.21 27.64
N ARG A 473 48.49 18.06 27.52
CA ARG A 473 47.19 17.83 28.13
C ARG A 473 47.14 16.42 28.71
N VAL A 474 46.65 16.33 29.94
CA VAL A 474 46.30 15.07 30.58
C VAL A 474 44.83 14.79 30.29
N HIS A 475 44.52 13.79 29.48
CA HIS A 475 43.15 13.41 29.12
C HIS A 475 42.54 12.50 30.19
N SER A 476 43.33 11.56 30.72
CA SER A 476 43.00 10.73 31.88
C SER A 476 44.27 10.33 32.64
N ALA A 477 44.15 9.67 33.79
CA ALA A 477 45.31 9.23 34.58
C ALA A 477 46.30 8.31 33.83
N HIS A 478 45.88 7.74 32.69
CA HIS A 478 46.68 6.83 31.86
C HIS A 478 46.70 7.26 30.38
N ASP A 479 46.34 8.52 30.07
CA ASP A 479 46.37 9.05 28.71
C ASP A 479 46.84 10.50 28.76
N THR A 480 48.12 10.69 28.47
CA THR A 480 48.72 12.01 28.27
C THR A 480 48.92 12.23 26.77
N VAL A 481 48.53 13.42 26.31
CA VAL A 481 48.66 13.81 24.91
C VAL A 481 49.50 15.08 24.83
N THR A 482 50.59 15.02 24.07
CA THR A 482 51.43 16.17 23.74
C THR A 482 51.24 16.51 22.27
N ARG A 483 50.96 17.78 21.97
CA ARG A 483 50.61 18.25 20.62
C ARG A 483 51.41 19.49 20.25
N TRP A 484 51.91 19.52 19.02
CA TRP A 484 52.62 20.66 18.44
C TRP A 484 51.73 21.33 17.41
N MET A 485 51.38 22.59 17.66
CA MET A 485 50.49 23.40 16.82
C MET A 485 51.32 24.37 15.99
N ASP A 486 51.19 24.33 14.66
CA ASP A 486 51.87 25.29 13.78
C ASP A 486 51.39 26.72 14.05
N LEU A 487 52.33 27.64 14.26
CA LEU A 487 52.02 29.03 14.62
C LEU A 487 51.47 29.86 13.45
N GLU A 488 51.76 29.48 12.21
CA GLU A 488 51.34 30.21 11.01
C GLU A 488 50.01 29.69 10.44
N LEU A 489 49.78 28.39 10.55
CA LEU A 489 48.66 27.69 9.92
C LEU A 489 47.63 27.15 10.90
N GLY A 490 47.93 27.17 12.20
CA GLY A 490 46.94 26.92 13.25
C GLY A 490 46.39 25.49 13.31
N TYR A 491 47.14 24.49 12.82
CA TYR A 491 46.76 23.07 12.87
C TYR A 491 47.87 22.21 13.49
N PRO A 492 47.58 20.99 13.99
CA PRO A 492 48.58 20.13 14.60
C PRO A 492 49.54 19.55 13.57
N ILE A 493 50.85 19.66 13.80
CA ILE A 493 51.89 19.06 12.95
C ILE A 493 52.50 17.80 13.55
N ARG A 494 52.37 17.61 14.86
CA ARG A 494 52.77 16.39 15.56
C ARG A 494 51.86 16.16 16.76
N GLU A 495 51.57 14.90 17.02
CA GLU A 495 50.86 14.45 18.21
C GLU A 495 51.51 13.18 18.74
N GLU A 496 51.66 13.13 20.06
CA GLU A 496 52.12 11.97 20.80
C GLU A 496 51.09 11.62 21.86
N SER A 497 50.63 10.37 21.81
CA SER A 497 49.79 9.77 22.84
C SER A 497 50.44 8.48 23.31
N GLU A 498 50.38 8.23 24.62
CA GLU A 498 50.82 6.97 25.22
C GLU A 498 50.00 5.76 24.73
N LEU A 499 48.74 5.98 24.31
CA LEU A 499 47.85 4.94 23.82
C LEU A 499 47.95 4.70 22.31
N PHE A 500 48.10 5.78 21.53
CA PHE A 500 47.98 5.72 20.06
C PHE A 500 49.31 5.88 19.31
N GLY A 501 50.42 6.07 20.00
CA GLY A 501 51.74 6.26 19.39
C GLY A 501 51.98 7.68 18.88
N THR A 502 52.90 7.83 17.94
CA THR A 502 53.29 9.14 17.39
C THR A 502 52.69 9.33 15.99
N LEU A 503 51.96 10.44 15.81
CA LEU A 503 51.51 10.92 14.51
C LEU A 503 52.30 12.17 14.13
N THR A 504 52.93 12.18 12.96
CA THR A 504 53.66 13.34 12.44
C THR A 504 53.18 13.71 11.04
N LEU A 505 52.80 14.97 10.84
CA LEU A 505 52.56 15.55 9.53
C LEU A 505 53.86 16.09 8.94
N SER A 506 54.13 15.71 7.71
CA SER A 506 55.31 16.11 6.94
C SER A 506 54.92 16.50 5.52
N ASP A 507 55.84 17.17 4.80
CA ASP A 507 55.65 17.57 3.40
C ASP A 507 54.40 18.42 3.12
N ILE A 508 54.10 19.35 4.04
CA ILE A 508 52.87 20.12 3.97
C ILE A 508 52.94 21.19 2.87
N ARG A 509 52.08 21.07 1.85
CA ARG A 509 51.95 22.03 0.75
C ARG A 509 50.66 22.81 0.89
N LEU A 510 50.78 24.14 0.89
CA LEU A 510 49.64 25.04 0.85
C LEU A 510 49.13 25.15 -0.59
N VAL A 511 47.82 25.14 -0.76
CA VAL A 511 47.16 25.27 -2.07
C VAL A 511 46.32 26.55 -2.07
N GLU A 512 46.48 27.40 -3.09
CA GLU A 512 45.65 28.59 -3.29
C GLU A 512 44.39 28.24 -4.11
N HIS A 513 43.27 28.91 -3.81
CA HIS A 513 41.92 28.57 -4.27
C HIS A 513 41.81 28.47 -5.81
N GLY A 514 41.16 27.40 -6.29
CA GLY A 514 40.76 27.27 -7.70
C GLY A 514 40.24 25.89 -8.13
N ALA A 515 40.48 24.83 -7.35
CA ALA A 515 39.94 23.51 -7.66
C ALA A 515 39.00 23.05 -6.54
N THR A 516 37.72 22.92 -6.87
CA THR A 516 36.84 21.92 -6.28
C THR A 516 37.58 20.59 -6.23
N LEU A 517 38.20 20.27 -5.09
CA LEU A 517 38.68 18.93 -4.77
C LEU A 517 37.46 18.06 -4.42
N PHE A 518 36.52 18.01 -5.36
CA PHE A 518 35.52 16.98 -5.67
C PHE A 518 34.59 17.57 -6.75
N THR A 519 34.72 17.10 -8.00
CA THR A 519 33.67 17.24 -9.01
C THR A 519 33.39 15.84 -9.55
N LEU A 520 32.23 15.29 -9.20
CA LEU A 520 31.63 14.11 -9.83
C LEU A 520 30.40 14.57 -10.62
N PRO A 521 30.48 14.68 -11.96
CA PRO A 521 29.37 14.29 -12.85
C PRO A 521 29.85 13.79 -14.23
N SER A 522 29.07 13.10 -15.09
CA SER A 522 27.61 13.08 -15.28
C SER A 522 27.01 11.67 -15.48
N ASP A 523 27.81 10.62 -15.44
CA ASP A 523 27.46 9.31 -16.02
C ASP A 523 27.29 8.23 -14.95
N TYR A 524 27.34 8.61 -13.67
CA TYR A 524 26.94 7.74 -12.57
C TYR A 524 25.40 7.68 -12.47
N ARG A 525 24.80 6.99 -13.44
CA ARG A 525 23.44 6.43 -13.42
C ARG A 525 23.55 4.98 -13.90
N ALA A 526 22.87 3.97 -13.36
CA ALA A 526 21.88 3.86 -12.28
C ALA A 526 21.70 2.34 -12.00
N ALA A 527 21.24 1.88 -10.83
CA ALA A 527 19.83 1.97 -10.47
C ALA A 527 19.57 2.97 -9.33
N THR A 528 18.66 3.90 -9.61
CA THR A 528 18.24 5.09 -8.86
C THR A 528 18.05 4.88 -7.36
N ALA A 529 18.34 5.85 -6.50
CA ALA A 529 18.43 7.29 -6.72
C ALA A 529 19.55 7.90 -5.85
N PRO A 530 20.07 9.04 -6.31
CA PRO A 530 21.49 9.32 -6.49
C PRO A 530 22.31 9.41 -5.21
#